data_AF-A0A1B1TNF2-F1
#
_entry.id   AF-A0A1B1TNF2-F1
#
_cell.length_a   1.000
_cell.length_b   1.000
_cell.length_c   1.000
_cell.angle_alpha   90.00
_cell.angle_beta   90.00
_cell.angle_gamma   90.00
#
_symmetry.space_group_name_H-M   'P 1'
#
loop_
_entity.id
_entity.type
_entity.pdbx_description
1 polymer ?
#
loop_
_entity_poly.entity_id
_entity_poly.type
_entity_poly.pdbx_seq_one_letter_code
_entity_poly.pdbx_strand_id
1 'polypeptide(L)'
;MSFSLFKKLFCFGLALWLLVLPTPKAIATPLDPCLLREESFGFTIDDYAIEHQEWAILDIAVDFRYVDQPTAQRKNYINLVPIAAEIDRFLKAYPNETDYWEIVNRHLTELIFANHPQMSALKIKIDIAKGSKAEPYARHSVVSLTRDQGCPLTP
;
A
#
# COMPACT_ATOMS: atom_id res chain seq x y z
N MET A 1 -53.99 -16.49 -71.95
CA MET A 1 -52.69 -15.82 -72.20
C MET A 1 -52.78 -14.40 -71.67
N SER A 2 -51.82 -14.02 -70.82
CA SER A 2 -51.26 -12.67 -70.61
C SER A 2 -52.16 -11.46 -70.29
N PHE A 3 -51.88 -10.84 -69.11
CA PHE A 3 -51.63 -9.40 -68.82
C PHE A 3 -52.53 -8.33 -69.50
N SER A 4 -52.92 -7.18 -68.92
CA SER A 4 -52.57 -6.36 -67.75
C SER A 4 -53.40 -5.06 -67.92
N LEU A 5 -53.83 -4.37 -66.86
CA LEU A 5 -53.38 -2.98 -66.63
C LEU A 5 -53.91 -2.42 -65.31
N PHE A 6 -52.97 -1.78 -64.61
CA PHE A 6 -52.99 -1.33 -63.23
C PHE A 6 -53.89 -0.11 -62.99
N LYS A 7 -54.57 -0.15 -61.85
CA LYS A 7 -55.22 0.94 -61.13
C LYS A 7 -54.57 0.96 -59.75
N LYS A 8 -54.10 2.12 -59.24
CA LYS A 8 -53.88 2.39 -57.79
C LYS A 8 -53.35 3.83 -57.62
N LEU A 9 -54.08 4.77 -57.01
CA LEU A 9 -54.48 4.98 -55.61
C LEU A 9 -53.33 5.49 -54.71
N PHE A 10 -53.54 6.71 -54.21
CA PHE A 10 -52.85 7.39 -53.11
C PHE A 10 -52.72 6.49 -51.86
N CYS A 11 -51.53 6.42 -51.26
CA CYS A 11 -51.36 5.94 -49.89
C CYS A 11 -50.39 6.84 -49.10
N PHE A 12 -50.90 7.33 -47.96
CA PHE A 12 -50.17 7.92 -46.85
C PHE A 12 -49.00 7.04 -46.38
N GLY A 13 -47.83 7.63 -46.18
CA GLY A 13 -46.68 6.98 -45.54
C GLY A 13 -46.18 7.83 -44.38
N LEU A 14 -46.65 7.53 -43.16
CA LEU A 14 -46.13 8.10 -41.92
C LEU A 14 -44.78 7.43 -41.63
N ALA A 15 -43.67 8.13 -41.85
CA ALA A 15 -42.33 7.62 -41.58
C ALA A 15 -42.05 7.67 -40.06
N LEU A 16 -42.26 6.55 -39.36
CA LEU A 16 -41.84 6.39 -37.97
C LEU A 16 -40.33 6.12 -37.93
N TRP A 17 -39.55 7.18 -37.77
CA TRP A 17 -38.11 7.09 -37.48
C TRP A 17 -37.92 6.65 -36.03
N LEU A 18 -37.67 5.35 -35.83
CA LEU A 18 -37.15 4.83 -34.56
C LEU A 18 -35.68 5.24 -34.44
N LEU A 19 -35.43 6.34 -33.71
CA LEU A 19 -34.11 6.70 -33.23
C LEU A 19 -33.65 5.64 -32.22
N VAL A 20 -32.89 4.65 -32.69
CA VAL A 20 -32.11 3.77 -31.82
C VAL A 20 -30.97 4.61 -31.26
N LEU A 21 -31.20 5.21 -30.08
CA LEU A 21 -30.11 5.84 -29.34
C LEU A 21 -29.12 4.74 -28.95
N PRO A 22 -27.82 4.87 -29.26
CA PRO A 22 -26.82 3.95 -28.75
C PRO A 22 -26.84 4.04 -27.23
N THR A 23 -27.19 2.96 -26.55
CA THR A 23 -27.04 2.90 -25.10
C THR A 23 -25.55 3.06 -24.80
N PRO A 24 -25.15 4.01 -23.94
CA PRO A 24 -23.78 4.06 -23.50
C PRO A 24 -23.48 2.74 -22.80
N LYS A 25 -22.47 2.00 -23.29
CA LYS A 25 -21.88 0.91 -22.54
C LYS A 25 -21.34 1.53 -21.25
N ALA A 26 -22.03 1.33 -20.14
CA ALA A 26 -21.49 1.63 -18.84
C ALA A 26 -20.20 0.82 -18.69
N ILE A 27 -19.05 1.51 -18.68
CA ILE A 27 -17.77 0.90 -18.35
C ILE A 27 -17.82 0.72 -16.84
N ALA A 28 -18.17 -0.47 -16.38
CA ALA A 28 -17.99 -0.84 -14.98
C ALA A 28 -16.49 -0.85 -14.71
N THR A 29 -15.99 0.14 -13.98
CA THR A 29 -14.62 0.11 -13.48
C THR A 29 -14.51 -1.13 -12.57
N PRO A 30 -13.56 -2.05 -12.81
CA PRO A 30 -13.35 -3.15 -11.88
C PRO A 30 -13.04 -2.56 -10.49
N LEU A 31 -13.66 -3.13 -9.46
CA LEU A 31 -13.43 -2.72 -8.09
C LEU A 31 -11.94 -2.88 -7.78
N ASP A 32 -11.35 -1.87 -7.13
CA ASP A 32 -9.96 -1.90 -6.71
C ASP A 32 -9.70 -3.17 -5.88
N PRO A 33 -8.78 -4.07 -6.31
CA PRO A 33 -8.47 -5.29 -5.59
C PRO A 33 -8.08 -5.03 -4.12
N CYS A 34 -7.51 -3.87 -3.84
CA CYS A 34 -7.11 -3.47 -2.49
C CYS A 34 -8.30 -3.20 -1.56
N LEU A 35 -9.49 -2.94 -2.12
CA LEU A 35 -10.75 -2.72 -1.40
C LEU A 35 -11.56 -4.01 -1.22
N LEU A 36 -11.19 -5.12 -1.88
CA LEU A 36 -11.91 -6.39 -1.74
C LEU A 36 -11.69 -7.04 -0.37
N ARG A 37 -10.46 -6.96 0.14
CA ARG A 37 -10.09 -7.43 1.47
C ARG A 37 -8.88 -6.68 2.00
N GLU A 38 -9.06 -6.05 3.14
CA GLU A 38 -8.01 -5.28 3.80
C GLU A 38 -7.54 -6.00 5.07
N GLU A 39 -6.28 -6.43 5.03
CA GLU A 39 -5.56 -6.96 6.18
C GLU A 39 -4.15 -6.38 6.16
N SER A 40 -3.70 -5.94 7.33
CA SER A 40 -2.34 -5.51 7.62
C SER A 40 -1.85 -6.23 8.88
N PHE A 41 -0.54 -6.31 9.02
CA PHE A 41 0.13 -7.03 10.09
C PHE A 41 1.26 -6.17 10.63
N GLY A 42 1.62 -6.37 11.88
CA GLY A 42 2.70 -5.60 12.46
C GLY A 42 3.22 -6.13 13.77
N PHE A 43 4.30 -5.53 14.22
CA PHE A 43 4.91 -5.74 15.53
C PHE A 43 5.61 -4.47 16.00
N THR A 44 5.93 -4.42 17.28
CA THR A 44 6.70 -3.34 17.88
C THR A 44 8.00 -3.84 18.51
N ILE A 45 8.98 -2.95 18.58
CA ILE A 45 10.16 -3.07 19.42
C ILE A 45 10.12 -1.85 20.34
N ASP A 46 9.84 -2.08 21.61
CA ASP A 46 9.62 -1.03 22.60
C ASP A 46 10.92 -0.78 23.40
N ASP A 47 11.11 0.46 23.85
CA ASP A 47 12.22 0.86 24.73
C ASP A 47 13.63 0.49 24.19
N TYR A 48 13.84 0.59 22.87
CA TYR A 48 15.12 0.26 22.24
C TYR A 48 16.17 1.34 22.53
N ALA A 49 17.09 1.05 23.45
CA ALA A 49 18.18 1.95 23.82
C ALA A 49 19.38 1.80 22.87
N ILE A 50 19.88 2.93 22.35
CA ILE A 50 21.01 2.97 21.42
C ILE A 50 21.85 4.25 21.61
N GLU A 51 23.16 4.11 21.42
CA GLU A 51 24.10 5.23 21.32
C GLU A 51 24.18 5.69 19.86
N HIS A 52 23.50 6.80 19.56
CA HIS A 52 23.46 7.46 18.26
C HIS A 52 22.93 8.88 18.52
N GLN A 53 23.64 9.91 18.08
CA GLN A 53 23.40 11.30 18.53
C GLN A 53 23.35 11.41 20.07
N GLU A 54 24.42 10.96 20.74
CA GLU A 54 24.46 10.70 22.19
C GLU A 54 23.67 9.45 22.57
N TRP A 55 22.49 9.59 23.15
CA TRP A 55 21.67 8.48 23.64
C TRP A 55 20.21 8.68 23.24
N ALA A 56 19.61 7.64 22.68
CA ALA A 56 18.20 7.62 22.35
C ALA A 56 17.51 6.36 22.89
N ILE A 57 16.23 6.53 23.21
CA ILE A 57 15.29 5.42 23.45
C ILE A 57 14.25 5.52 22.34
N LEU A 58 14.11 4.44 21.59
CA LEU A 58 13.25 4.36 20.42
C LEU A 58 12.09 3.39 20.69
N ASP A 59 10.89 3.76 20.26
CA ASP A 59 9.81 2.80 20.03
C ASP A 59 9.65 2.64 18.51
N ILE A 60 9.75 1.41 18.02
CA ILE A 60 9.74 1.11 16.58
C ILE A 60 8.49 0.29 16.28
N ALA A 61 7.58 0.84 15.49
CA ALA A 61 6.41 0.14 14.99
C ALA A 61 6.59 -0.22 13.51
N VAL A 62 6.38 -1.49 13.19
CA VAL A 62 6.47 -2.02 11.82
C VAL A 62 5.11 -2.54 11.42
N ASP A 63 4.52 -1.94 10.39
CA ASP A 63 3.28 -2.41 9.75
C ASP A 63 3.57 -2.82 8.31
N PHE A 64 2.92 -3.87 7.82
CA PHE A 64 3.08 -4.32 6.45
C PHE A 64 1.83 -5.01 5.90
N ARG A 65 1.76 -5.09 4.57
CA ARG A 65 0.79 -5.91 3.82
C ARG A 65 1.53 -6.93 2.99
N TYR A 66 0.94 -8.10 2.80
CA TYR A 66 1.47 -9.12 1.89
C TYR A 66 1.16 -8.76 0.43
N VAL A 67 1.99 -9.21 -0.50
CA VAL A 67 1.67 -9.22 -1.94
C VAL A 67 0.42 -10.03 -2.20
N ASP A 68 0.40 -11.27 -1.71
CA ASP A 68 -0.77 -12.13 -1.72
C ASP A 68 -1.29 -12.31 -0.30
N GLN A 69 -2.56 -11.98 -0.07
CA GLN A 69 -3.15 -12.12 1.25
C GLN A 69 -3.10 -13.59 1.71
N PRO A 70 -2.46 -13.91 2.84
CA PRO A 70 -2.23 -15.28 3.25
C PRO A 70 -3.57 -16.00 3.50
N THR A 71 -3.66 -17.28 3.17
CA THR A 71 -4.78 -18.10 3.67
C THR A 71 -4.55 -18.40 5.16
N ALA A 72 -5.64 -18.70 5.89
CA ALA A 72 -5.66 -18.93 7.34
C ALA A 72 -4.91 -20.21 7.79
N GLN A 73 -3.64 -20.35 7.41
CA GLN A 73 -2.72 -21.41 7.78
C GLN A 73 -1.43 -20.78 8.28
N ARG A 74 -0.96 -21.19 9.45
CA ARG A 74 0.23 -20.61 10.13
C ARG A 74 1.43 -20.44 9.20
N LYS A 75 1.72 -21.44 8.36
CA LYS A 75 2.90 -21.44 7.46
C LYS A 75 2.90 -20.31 6.41
N ASN A 76 1.77 -19.64 6.20
CA ASN A 76 1.65 -18.56 5.23
C ASN A 76 1.95 -17.19 5.85
N TYR A 77 2.11 -17.11 7.17
CA TYR A 77 2.49 -15.89 7.87
C TYR A 77 4.00 -15.85 8.06
N ILE A 78 4.60 -14.68 7.80
CA ILE A 78 6.01 -14.40 8.05
C ILE A 78 6.30 -14.57 9.54
N ASN A 79 7.42 -15.23 9.84
CA ASN A 79 8.00 -15.18 11.17
C ASN A 79 8.60 -13.78 11.41
N LEU A 80 8.09 -13.06 12.41
CA LEU A 80 8.51 -11.69 12.70
C LEU A 80 9.85 -11.62 13.45
N VAL A 81 10.26 -12.72 14.11
CA VAL A 81 11.51 -12.76 14.91
C VAL A 81 12.76 -12.45 14.07
N PRO A 82 12.96 -13.05 12.88
CA PRO A 82 14.07 -12.67 12.00
C PRO A 82 14.08 -11.21 11.57
N ILE A 83 12.90 -10.60 11.36
CA ILE A 83 12.77 -9.20 10.97
C ILE A 83 13.23 -8.30 12.10
N ALA A 84 12.75 -8.54 13.33
CA ALA A 84 13.20 -7.79 14.51
C ALA A 84 14.73 -7.90 14.70
N ALA A 85 15.30 -9.09 14.50
CA ALA A 85 16.74 -9.29 14.56
C ALA A 85 17.51 -8.58 13.44
N GLU A 86 16.89 -8.38 12.27
CA GLU A 86 17.46 -7.61 11.17
C GLU A 86 17.47 -6.11 11.46
N ILE A 87 16.38 -5.58 12.03
CA ILE A 87 16.30 -4.20 12.51
C ILE A 87 17.40 -3.94 13.55
N ASP A 88 17.55 -4.83 14.54
CA ASP A 88 18.62 -4.72 15.55
C ASP A 88 20.02 -4.68 14.93
N ARG A 89 20.30 -5.60 13.98
CA ARG A 89 21.59 -5.61 13.27
C ARG A 89 21.83 -4.34 12.48
N PHE A 90 20.80 -3.84 11.78
CA PHE A 90 20.91 -2.60 11.01
C PHE A 90 21.26 -1.41 11.92
N LEU A 91 20.53 -1.24 13.02
CA LEU A 91 20.74 -0.12 13.94
C LEU A 91 22.14 -0.17 14.59
N LYS A 92 22.59 -1.35 15.05
CA LYS A 92 23.94 -1.51 15.63
C LYS A 92 25.08 -1.33 14.63
N ALA A 93 24.83 -1.65 13.35
CA ALA A 93 25.84 -1.54 12.30
C ALA A 93 25.72 -0.24 11.50
N TYR A 94 24.84 0.69 11.91
CA TYR A 94 24.61 1.92 11.17
C TYR A 94 25.90 2.78 11.19
N PRO A 95 26.49 3.09 10.03
CA PRO A 95 27.88 3.57 9.97
C PRO A 95 28.06 5.04 10.37
N ASN A 96 26.97 5.82 10.43
CA ASN A 96 27.02 7.25 10.71
C ASN A 96 26.22 7.60 11.95
N GLU A 97 26.90 7.85 13.06
CA GLU A 97 26.29 8.17 14.35
C GLU A 97 25.71 9.60 14.45
N THR A 98 25.83 10.41 13.38
CA THR A 98 25.38 11.81 13.36
C THR A 98 24.15 12.05 12.50
N ASP A 99 23.74 11.07 11.68
CA ASP A 99 22.53 11.21 10.85
C ASP A 99 21.29 11.42 11.72
N TYR A 100 20.37 12.24 11.23
CA TYR A 100 19.06 12.38 11.85
C TYR A 100 18.28 11.06 11.79
N TRP A 101 17.48 10.76 12.82
CA TRP A 101 16.64 9.56 12.90
C TRP A 101 15.71 9.38 11.67
N GLU A 102 15.33 10.46 11.00
CA GLU A 102 14.55 10.44 9.76
C GLU A 102 15.32 9.80 8.60
N ILE A 103 16.63 10.03 8.52
CA ILE A 103 17.52 9.43 7.52
C ILE A 103 17.73 7.95 7.86
N VAL A 104 17.97 7.64 9.15
CA VAL A 104 18.09 6.26 9.64
C VAL A 104 16.82 5.47 9.32
N ASN A 105 15.64 6.01 9.61
CA ASN A 105 14.36 5.34 9.34
C ASN A 105 14.14 5.08 7.85
N ARG A 106 14.52 6.04 6.98
CA ARG A 106 14.44 5.84 5.52
C ARG A 106 15.29 4.64 5.09
N HIS A 107 16.56 4.61 5.49
CA HIS A 107 17.46 3.52 5.12
C HIS A 107 17.05 2.18 5.72
N LEU A 108 16.56 2.18 6.96
CA LEU A 108 16.00 0.99 7.59
C LEU A 108 14.81 0.45 6.77
N THR A 109 13.86 1.32 6.44
CA THR A 109 12.64 0.93 5.73
C THR A 109 12.96 0.44 4.32
N GLU A 110 13.88 1.09 3.62
CA GLU A 110 14.36 0.65 2.29
C GLU A 110 15.02 -0.73 2.37
N LEU A 111 15.87 -0.99 3.37
CA LEU A 111 16.53 -2.28 3.56
C LEU A 111 15.51 -3.40 3.84
N ILE A 112 14.66 -3.22 4.84
CA ILE A 112 13.65 -4.22 5.21
C ILE A 112 12.73 -4.47 4.02
N PHE A 113 12.29 -3.43 3.31
CA PHE A 113 11.43 -3.62 2.15
C PHE A 113 12.12 -4.36 1.01
N ALA A 114 13.41 -4.11 0.76
CA ALA A 114 14.19 -4.82 -0.24
C ALA A 114 14.36 -6.31 0.11
N ASN A 115 14.61 -6.63 1.38
CA ASN A 115 14.86 -8.00 1.84
C ASN A 115 13.59 -8.85 2.00
N HIS A 116 12.42 -8.21 2.01
CA HIS A 116 11.11 -8.87 2.16
C HIS A 116 10.21 -8.66 0.93
N PRO A 117 10.48 -9.31 -0.21
CA PRO A 117 9.67 -9.19 -1.44
C PRO A 117 8.22 -9.64 -1.28
N GLN A 118 7.92 -10.46 -0.27
CA GLN A 118 6.57 -10.87 0.08
C GLN A 118 5.69 -9.74 0.65
N MET A 119 6.28 -8.58 0.99
CA MET A 119 5.55 -7.40 1.42
C MET A 119 5.19 -6.54 0.21
N SER A 120 3.90 -6.23 0.03
CA SER A 120 3.41 -5.26 -0.96
C SER A 120 3.52 -3.82 -0.47
N ALA A 121 3.37 -3.62 0.84
CA ALA A 121 3.56 -2.35 1.50
C ALA A 121 4.23 -2.55 2.86
N LEU A 122 5.03 -1.57 3.27
CA LEU A 122 5.72 -1.52 4.54
C LEU A 122 5.65 -0.09 5.08
N LYS A 123 5.36 0.07 6.35
CA LYS A 123 5.46 1.33 7.10
C LYS A 123 6.29 1.07 8.33
N ILE A 124 7.35 1.85 8.52
CA ILE A 124 8.11 1.86 9.77
C ILE A 124 7.98 3.25 10.39
N LYS A 125 7.49 3.25 11.64
CA LYS A 125 7.48 4.41 12.51
C LYS A 125 8.56 4.23 13.57
N ILE A 126 9.39 5.25 13.73
CA ILE A 126 10.31 5.36 14.87
C ILE A 126 9.84 6.56 15.69
N ASP A 127 9.38 6.31 16.90
CA ASP A 127 9.22 7.33 17.94
C ASP A 127 10.54 7.44 18.71
N ILE A 128 10.97 8.68 18.94
CA ILE A 128 12.19 9.00 19.67
C ILE A 128 11.76 9.71 20.94
N ALA A 129 12.10 9.10 22.09
CA ALA A 129 11.83 9.68 23.38
C ALA A 129 12.51 11.05 23.51
N LYS A 130 11.91 11.95 24.29
CA LYS A 130 12.51 13.26 24.59
C LYS A 130 13.93 13.09 25.13
N GLY A 131 14.87 13.82 24.56
CA GLY A 131 16.30 13.73 24.89
C GLY A 131 16.76 14.82 25.85
N SER A 132 17.97 15.31 25.60
CA SER A 132 18.60 16.40 26.36
C SER A 132 17.87 17.74 26.16
N LYS A 133 18.36 18.81 26.82
CA LYS A 133 17.79 20.16 26.63
C LYS A 133 17.84 20.65 25.19
N ALA A 134 18.74 20.11 24.36
CA ALA A 134 18.85 20.45 22.94
C ALA A 134 17.73 19.80 22.10
N GLU A 135 17.21 18.64 22.51
CA GLU A 135 16.10 17.92 21.87
C GLU A 135 14.94 17.68 22.87
N PRO A 136 14.22 18.74 23.29
CA PRO A 136 13.30 18.68 24.43
C PRO A 136 11.95 18.00 24.10
N TYR A 137 11.70 17.69 22.84
CA TYR A 137 10.42 17.14 22.38
C TYR A 137 10.59 15.69 21.97
N ALA A 138 9.61 14.87 22.35
CA ALA A 138 9.44 13.59 21.68
C ALA A 138 9.06 13.85 20.22
N ARG A 139 9.66 13.09 19.31
CA ARG A 139 9.45 13.23 17.86
C ARG A 139 9.31 11.87 17.23
N HIS A 140 8.85 11.83 15.99
CA HIS A 140 8.75 10.59 15.25
C HIS A 140 9.05 10.79 13.77
N SER A 141 9.51 9.70 13.15
CA SER A 141 9.62 9.57 11.70
C SER A 141 8.71 8.43 11.25
N VAL A 142 7.99 8.62 10.14
CA VAL A 142 7.19 7.56 9.50
C VAL A 142 7.62 7.48 8.05
N VAL A 143 8.02 6.29 7.60
CA VAL A 143 8.35 6.01 6.20
C VAL A 143 7.44 4.90 5.72
N SER A 144 6.74 5.14 4.62
CA SER A 144 5.83 4.19 3.98
C SER A 144 6.28 3.90 2.55
N LEU A 145 6.45 2.63 2.22
CA LEU A 145 6.79 2.14 0.88
C LEU A 145 5.67 1.22 0.38
N THR A 146 5.40 1.24 -0.92
CA THR A 146 4.44 0.35 -1.58
C THR A 146 5.00 -0.04 -2.93
N ARG A 147 4.92 -1.32 -3.29
CA ARG A 147 5.37 -1.82 -4.60
C ARG A 147 4.40 -1.39 -5.69
N ASP A 148 4.88 -1.32 -6.92
CA ASP A 148 4.02 -1.16 -8.09
C ASP A 148 2.94 -2.24 -8.11
N GLN A 149 1.68 -1.84 -8.31
CA GLN A 149 0.49 -2.72 -8.24
C GLN A 149 0.23 -3.36 -6.86
N GLY A 150 1.01 -3.02 -5.83
CA GLY A 150 0.78 -3.44 -4.46
C GLY A 150 -0.30 -2.60 -3.78
N CYS A 151 -0.96 -3.18 -2.79
CA CYS A 151 -1.95 -2.46 -2.01
C CYS A 151 -1.28 -1.66 -0.89
N PRO A 152 -1.50 -0.33 -0.81
CA PRO A 152 -0.87 0.49 0.23
C PRO A 152 -1.41 0.14 1.61
N LEU A 153 -0.65 0.46 2.65
CA LEU A 153 -1.19 0.51 4.01
C LEU A 153 -2.20 1.65 4.10
N THR A 154 -3.33 1.39 4.75
CA THR A 154 -4.30 2.43 5.06
C THR A 154 -3.74 3.41 6.09
N PRO A 155 -4.13 4.70 6.01
CA PRO A 155 -3.70 5.72 6.96
C PRO A 155 -4.12 5.42 8.40
#